data_AF-A0A0R1JKF6-F1
#
_entry.id   AF-A0A0R1JKF6-F1
#
_cell.length_a   1.000
_cell.length_b   1.000
_cell.length_c   1.000
_cell.angle_alpha   90.00
_cell.angle_beta   90.00
_cell.angle_gamma   90.00
#
_symmetry.space_group_name_H-M   'P 1'
#
loop_
_entity.id
_entity.type
_entity.pdbx_description
1 polymer ?
#
loop_
_entity_poly.entity_id
_entity_poly.type
_entity_poly.pdbx_seq_one_letter_code
_entity_poly.pdbx_strand_id
1 'polypeptide(L)'
;MNKSRRNGGGAKHKIYYTAVWVNGDKAIAEMPVMILSPRVKLDGQPVDLYSYARIFTRLTKENDTWKILDGECIYERDELIPVVPGKPINIDTKESASYRESYQGLCYVLARPGLTSRADLPGEDQPETVEKVYADASRWFFA
;
A
#
# COMPACT_ATOMS: atom_id res chain seq x y z
N MET A 1 4.25 -8.94 20.02
CA MET A 1 4.44 -7.92 18.95
C MET A 1 5.91 -7.58 18.84
N ASN A 2 6.61 -8.14 17.86
CA ASN A 2 8.03 -7.88 17.68
C ASN A 2 8.19 -6.57 16.89
N LYS A 3 8.62 -5.51 17.58
CA LYS A 3 8.95 -4.20 16.97
C LYS A 3 10.04 -4.43 15.93
N SER A 4 9.69 -4.49 14.64
CA SER A 4 10.65 -4.58 13.56
C SER A 4 11.50 -3.29 13.52
N ARG A 5 12.66 -3.39 14.17
CA ARG A 5 13.94 -2.71 13.91
C ARG A 5 13.84 -1.26 13.41
N ARG A 6 14.06 -0.34 14.35
CA ARG A 6 14.51 1.05 14.16
C ARG A 6 15.90 1.20 13.49
N ASN A 7 16.33 0.22 12.69
CA ASN A 7 17.60 0.25 11.97
C ASN A 7 17.35 0.50 10.48
N GLY A 8 16.90 1.69 10.11
CA GLY A 8 16.98 2.24 8.75
C GLY A 8 16.24 1.54 7.60
N GLY A 9 15.85 0.27 7.73
CA GLY A 9 15.41 -0.62 6.64
C GLY A 9 13.92 -0.96 6.66
N GLY A 10 13.06 -0.05 7.11
CA GLY A 10 11.61 -0.14 6.85
C GLY A 10 11.26 0.38 5.46
N ALA A 11 10.07 0.04 4.97
CA ALA A 11 9.57 0.53 3.70
C ALA A 11 9.60 2.07 3.63
N LYS A 12 9.98 2.63 2.47
CA LYS A 12 10.00 4.09 2.24
C LYS A 12 8.85 4.45 1.32
N HIS A 13 8.01 5.40 1.73
CA HIS A 13 6.90 5.86 0.93
C HIS A 13 7.34 7.09 0.13
N LYS A 14 7.27 7.01 -1.19
CA LYS A 14 7.43 8.13 -2.12
C LYS A 14 6.03 8.62 -2.47
N ILE A 15 5.60 9.64 -1.75
CA ILE A 15 4.31 10.29 -1.95
C ILE A 15 4.45 11.28 -3.10
N TYR A 16 3.52 11.22 -4.05
CA TYR A 16 3.49 12.13 -5.20
C TYR A 16 2.66 13.38 -4.88
N TYR A 17 1.88 13.86 -5.84
CA TYR A 17 0.95 14.96 -5.61
C TYR A 17 -0.14 14.56 -4.60
N THR A 18 -0.77 15.56 -4.02
CA THR A 18 -1.85 15.37 -3.04
C THR A 18 -3.07 16.14 -3.52
N ALA A 19 -4.19 15.44 -3.69
CA ALA A 19 -5.49 16.06 -3.87
C ALA A 19 -6.17 16.18 -2.52
N VAL A 20 -6.73 17.36 -2.20
CA VAL A 20 -7.43 17.60 -0.94
C VAL A 20 -8.78 18.27 -1.23
N TRP A 21 -9.84 17.71 -0.67
CA TRP A 21 -11.18 18.32 -0.64
C TRP A 21 -11.48 18.75 0.79
N VAL A 22 -11.89 20.00 0.98
CA VAL A 22 -12.14 20.60 2.30
C VAL A 22 -13.61 21.01 2.42
N ASN A 23 -14.25 20.65 3.52
CA ASN A 23 -15.61 21.04 3.88
C ASN A 23 -15.66 21.40 5.37
N GLY A 24 -15.60 22.70 5.69
CA GLY A 24 -15.57 23.18 7.07
C GLY A 24 -14.37 22.64 7.86
N ASP A 25 -14.65 21.88 8.91
CA ASP A 25 -13.66 21.20 9.76
C ASP A 25 -13.35 19.76 9.32
N LYS A 26 -13.83 19.34 8.15
CA LYS A 26 -13.57 18.04 7.52
C LYS A 26 -12.73 18.21 6.27
N ALA A 27 -11.85 17.26 6.00
CA ALA A 27 -11.18 17.13 4.72
C ALA A 27 -11.01 15.66 4.31
N ILE A 28 -10.91 15.41 3.02
CA ILE A 28 -10.44 14.15 2.44
C ILE A 28 -9.14 14.47 1.71
N ALA A 29 -8.09 13.67 1.89
CA ALA A 29 -6.88 13.75 1.09
C ALA A 29 -6.56 12.41 0.45
N GLU A 30 -6.22 12.44 -0.83
CA GLU A 30 -5.77 11.29 -1.60
C GLU A 30 -4.38 11.57 -2.18
N MET A 31 -3.51 10.58 -2.03
CA MET A 31 -2.10 10.68 -2.38
C MET A 31 -1.65 9.40 -3.07
N PRO A 32 -1.35 9.43 -4.38
CA PRO A 32 -0.63 8.34 -5.01
C PRO A 32 0.72 8.15 -4.31
N VAL A 33 1.07 6.90 -4.06
CA VAL A 33 2.29 6.51 -3.36
C VAL A 33 2.96 5.35 -4.07
N MET A 34 4.29 5.42 -4.13
CA MET A 34 5.13 4.28 -4.42
C MET A 34 5.85 3.87 -3.14
N ILE A 35 5.69 2.62 -2.73
CA ILE A 35 6.25 2.03 -1.52
C ILE A 35 7.48 1.23 -1.90
N LEU A 36 8.64 1.72 -1.47
CA LEU A 36 9.93 1.08 -1.65
C LEU A 36 10.14 0.09 -0.51
N SER A 37 9.85 -1.18 -0.77
CA SER A 37 10.17 -2.23 0.17
C SER A 37 11.69 -2.39 0.29
N PRO A 38 12.21 -2.80 1.45
CA PRO A 38 13.63 -3.12 1.57
C PRO A 38 14.01 -4.18 0.53
N ARG A 39 15.17 -4.02 -0.10
CA ARG A 39 15.72 -5.03 -1.01
C ARG A 39 15.77 -6.38 -0.31
N VAL A 40 15.16 -7.38 -0.91
CA VAL A 40 15.12 -8.75 -0.39
C VAL A 40 15.90 -9.70 -1.29
N LYS A 41 16.16 -10.91 -0.81
CA LYS A 41 16.65 -12.00 -1.65
C LYS A 41 15.52 -12.99 -1.89
N LEU A 42 15.22 -13.27 -3.15
CA LEU A 42 14.37 -14.36 -3.59
C LEU A 42 15.24 -15.34 -4.38
N ASP A 43 15.20 -16.62 -4.00
CA ASP A 43 16.06 -17.66 -4.61
C ASP A 43 17.55 -17.25 -4.69
N GLY A 44 18.06 -16.65 -3.60
CA GLY A 44 19.42 -16.12 -3.52
C GLY A 44 19.71 -14.87 -4.35
N GLN A 45 18.81 -14.45 -5.25
CA GLN A 45 18.95 -13.25 -6.08
C GLN A 45 18.38 -12.01 -5.39
N PRO A 46 19.10 -10.88 -5.41
CA PRO A 46 18.57 -9.63 -4.89
C PRO A 46 17.47 -9.08 -5.82
N VAL A 47 16.33 -8.72 -5.24
CA VAL A 47 15.19 -8.11 -5.93
C VAL A 47 14.71 -6.87 -5.19
N ASP A 48 14.25 -5.89 -5.97
CA ASP A 48 13.53 -4.73 -5.46
C ASP A 48 12.03 -4.90 -5.68
N LEU A 49 11.24 -4.53 -4.67
CA LEU A 49 9.78 -4.51 -4.74
C LEU A 49 9.29 -3.07 -4.62
N TYR A 50 8.55 -2.64 -5.64
CA TYR A 50 7.83 -1.38 -5.67
C TYR A 50 6.33 -1.67 -5.64
N SER A 51 5.63 -1.20 -4.61
CA SER A 51 4.18 -1.28 -4.54
C SER A 51 3.56 0.07 -4.85
N TYR A 52 2.58 0.12 -5.73
CA TYR A 52 1.84 1.33 -6.08
C TYR A 52 0.47 1.28 -5.44
N ALA A 53 0.08 2.38 -4.80
CA ALA A 53 -1.19 2.51 -4.10
C ALA A 53 -1.62 3.98 -4.03
N ARG A 54 -2.83 4.22 -3.54
CA ARG A 54 -3.27 5.52 -3.03
C ARG A 54 -3.41 5.45 -1.52
N ILE A 55 -2.78 6.39 -0.82
CA ILE A 55 -3.12 6.65 0.57
C ILE A 55 -4.33 7.59 0.56
N PHE A 56 -5.44 7.10 1.10
CA PHE A 56 -6.69 7.83 1.17
C PHE A 56 -7.03 8.10 2.63
N THR A 57 -7.18 9.37 3.01
CA THR A 57 -7.34 9.77 4.43
C THR A 57 -8.51 10.71 4.63
N ARG A 58 -9.22 10.53 5.75
CA ARG A 58 -10.15 11.52 6.28
C ARG A 58 -9.42 12.35 7.33
N LEU A 59 -9.63 13.66 7.32
CA LEU A 59 -8.99 14.59 8.25
C LEU A 59 -10.03 15.45 8.96
N THR A 60 -9.82 15.71 10.23
CA THR A 60 -10.66 16.62 11.02
C THR A 60 -9.83 17.75 11.60
N LYS A 61 -10.42 18.94 11.72
CA LYS A 61 -9.80 20.13 12.29
C LYS A 61 -10.32 20.35 13.71
N GLU A 62 -9.44 20.21 14.69
CA GLU A 62 -9.75 20.43 16.12
C GLU A 62 -8.82 21.52 16.67
N ASN A 63 -9.38 22.54 17.33
CA ASN A 63 -8.61 23.67 17.90
C ASN A 63 -7.59 24.24 16.91
N ASP A 64 -8.08 24.58 15.71
CA ASP A 64 -7.28 25.07 14.58
C ASP A 64 -6.19 24.14 14.03
N THR A 65 -6.15 22.89 14.45
CA THR A 65 -5.15 21.91 14.02
C THR A 65 -5.79 20.77 13.24
N TRP A 66 -5.31 20.53 12.02
CA TRP A 66 -5.71 19.36 11.24
C TRP A 66 -5.07 18.08 11.78
N LYS A 67 -5.88 17.01 11.86
CA LYS A 67 -5.48 15.68 12.27
C LYS A 67 -5.98 14.66 11.27
N ILE A 68 -5.25 13.57 11.10
CA ILE A 68 -5.73 12.40 10.37
C ILE A 68 -6.72 11.68 11.29
N LEU A 69 -7.98 11.58 10.85
CA LEU A 69 -9.04 10.84 11.55
C LEU A 69 -8.83 9.33 11.33
N ASP A 70 -8.67 8.93 10.08
CA ASP A 70 -8.31 7.59 9.65
C ASP A 70 -7.76 7.61 8.22
N GLY A 71 -7.34 6.43 7.74
CA GLY A 71 -6.96 6.26 6.36
C GLY A 71 -6.90 4.80 5.94
N GLU A 72 -7.01 4.63 4.64
CA GLU A 72 -6.92 3.37 3.93
C GLU A 72 -5.80 3.43 2.89
N CYS A 73 -5.24 2.27 2.56
CA CYS A 73 -4.33 2.11 1.44
C CYS A 73 -5.07 1.35 0.34
N ILE A 74 -5.27 1.99 -0.81
CA ILE A 74 -5.92 1.38 -1.96
C ILE A 74 -4.83 0.90 -2.92
N TYR A 75 -4.64 -0.41 -2.99
CA TYR A 75 -3.55 -1.02 -3.76
C TYR A 75 -3.85 -1.05 -5.25
N GLU A 76 -2.85 -0.80 -6.07
CA GLU A 76 -3.00 -0.70 -7.53
C GLU A 76 -2.25 -1.82 -8.24
N ARG A 77 -0.96 -1.99 -7.93
CA ARG A 77 -0.08 -3.02 -8.52
C ARG A 77 1.26 -3.10 -7.79
N ASP A 78 2.01 -4.16 -8.09
CA ASP A 78 3.41 -4.32 -7.70
C ASP A 78 4.34 -4.48 -8.90
N GLU A 79 5.60 -4.10 -8.72
CA GLU A 79 6.71 -4.43 -9.60
C GLU A 79 7.79 -5.15 -8.79
N LEU A 80 8.08 -6.40 -9.16
CA LEU A 80 9.14 -7.22 -8.56
C LEU A 80 10.30 -7.38 -9.54
N ILE A 81 11.40 -6.66 -9.30
CA ILE A 81 12.44 -6.44 -10.29
C ILE A 81 13.78 -7.03 -9.81
N PRO A 82 14.44 -7.91 -10.59
CA PRO A 82 15.81 -8.31 -10.34
C PRO A 82 16.74 -7.10 -10.37
N VAL A 83 17.58 -6.94 -9.33
CA VAL A 83 18.52 -5.81 -9.25
C VAL A 83 19.55 -5.84 -10.39
N VAL A 84 19.93 -7.05 -10.82
CA VAL A 84 20.77 -7.25 -12.00
C VAL A 84 19.88 -7.87 -13.08
N PRO A 85 19.55 -7.13 -14.15
CA PRO A 85 18.77 -7.65 -15.26
C PRO A 85 19.41 -8.89 -15.89
N GLY A 86 18.57 -9.80 -16.41
CA GLY A 86 19.02 -11.01 -17.10
C GLY A 86 19.40 -12.19 -16.18
N LYS A 87 19.48 -11.99 -14.86
CA LYS A 87 19.50 -13.11 -13.92
C LYS A 87 18.07 -13.59 -13.65
N PRO A 88 17.74 -14.87 -13.88
CA PRO A 88 16.40 -15.37 -13.62
C PRO A 88 16.12 -15.34 -12.11
N ILE A 89 14.89 -14.96 -11.75
CA ILE A 89 14.34 -15.16 -10.42
C ILE A 89 13.31 -16.28 -10.52
N ASN A 90 13.48 -17.33 -9.71
CA ASN A 90 12.50 -18.41 -9.69
C ASN A 90 11.33 -18.02 -8.78
N ILE A 91 10.19 -17.73 -9.37
CA ILE A 91 8.94 -17.41 -8.65
C ILE A 91 8.04 -18.64 -8.73
N ASP A 92 7.55 -19.08 -7.57
CA ASP A 92 6.45 -20.05 -7.52
C ASP A 92 5.18 -19.36 -8.02
N THR A 93 4.85 -19.60 -9.29
CA THR A 93 3.71 -18.98 -9.95
C THR A 93 2.37 -19.47 -9.40
N LYS A 94 2.32 -20.70 -8.86
CA LYS A 94 1.10 -21.25 -8.25
C LYS A 94 0.82 -20.56 -6.92
N GLU A 95 1.85 -20.38 -6.10
CA GLU A 95 1.75 -19.60 -4.87
C GLU A 95 1.40 -18.14 -5.17
N SER A 96 2.13 -17.50 -6.09
CA SER A 96 1.91 -16.11 -6.47
C SER A 96 0.45 -15.87 -6.93
N ALA A 97 -0.09 -16.75 -7.76
CA ALA A 97 -1.47 -16.65 -8.26
C ALA A 97 -2.56 -16.81 -7.18
N SER A 98 -2.20 -17.22 -5.96
CA SER A 98 -3.15 -17.29 -4.84
C SER A 98 -3.40 -15.94 -4.15
N TYR A 99 -2.56 -14.94 -4.42
CA TYR A 99 -2.70 -13.58 -3.89
C TYR A 99 -3.48 -12.67 -4.82
N ARG A 100 -4.04 -11.59 -4.27
CA ARG A 100 -4.70 -10.54 -5.03
C ARG A 100 -3.72 -9.77 -5.91
N GLU A 101 -4.13 -9.47 -7.14
CA GLU A 101 -3.24 -8.94 -8.19
C GLU A 101 -2.64 -7.58 -7.81
N SER A 102 -3.43 -6.70 -7.21
CA SER A 102 -3.01 -5.32 -6.88
C SER A 102 -1.88 -5.23 -5.83
N TYR A 103 -1.62 -6.29 -5.09
CA TYR A 103 -0.53 -6.38 -4.10
C TYR A 103 0.07 -7.80 -4.02
N GLN A 104 0.14 -8.47 -5.18
CA GLN A 104 0.59 -9.85 -5.33
C GLN A 104 2.06 -10.02 -4.93
N GLY A 105 2.93 -9.15 -5.44
CA GLY A 105 4.37 -9.18 -5.17
C GLY A 105 4.68 -8.89 -3.71
N LEU A 106 3.94 -7.97 -3.10
CA LEU A 106 4.02 -7.66 -1.68
C LEU A 106 3.65 -8.87 -0.83
N CYS A 107 2.55 -9.56 -1.12
CA CYS A 107 2.20 -10.81 -0.45
C CYS A 107 3.30 -11.87 -0.58
N TYR A 108 3.80 -12.06 -1.80
CA TYR A 108 4.83 -13.06 -2.08
C TYR A 108 6.11 -12.82 -1.27
N VAL A 109 6.56 -11.56 -1.18
CA VAL A 109 7.74 -11.15 -0.41
C VAL A 109 7.49 -11.27 1.09
N LEU A 110 6.34 -10.83 1.60
CA LEU A 110 6.00 -10.88 3.03
C LEU A 110 5.84 -12.32 3.55
N ALA A 111 5.42 -13.25 2.70
CA ALA A 111 5.32 -14.66 3.06
C ALA A 111 6.69 -15.31 3.35
N ARG A 112 7.81 -14.83 2.77
CA ARG A 112 9.15 -15.41 2.98
C ARG A 112 9.62 -15.36 4.45
N PRO A 113 9.46 -14.25 5.19
CA PRO A 113 9.68 -14.21 6.63
C PRO A 113 8.49 -14.74 7.46
N GLY A 114 7.45 -15.32 6.83
CA GLY A 114 6.29 -15.88 7.52
C GLY A 114 5.21 -14.87 7.91
N LEU A 115 5.16 -13.69 7.27
CA LEU A 115 4.09 -12.72 7.50
C LEU A 115 2.86 -13.06 6.64
N THR A 116 1.68 -12.94 7.23
CA THR A 116 0.40 -13.15 6.54
C THR A 116 -0.15 -11.82 6.04
N SER A 117 -0.49 -11.75 4.76
CA SER A 117 -1.21 -10.62 4.17
C SER A 117 -2.71 -10.77 4.33
N ARG A 118 -3.40 -9.65 4.46
CA ARG A 118 -4.86 -9.58 4.45
C ARG A 118 -5.37 -9.61 3.01
N ALA A 119 -6.46 -10.33 2.77
CA ALA A 119 -7.11 -10.42 1.46
C ALA A 119 -8.29 -9.44 1.30
N ASP A 120 -8.66 -8.73 2.38
CA ASP A 120 -9.79 -7.80 2.45
C ASP A 120 -9.38 -6.33 2.25
N LEU A 121 -8.14 -6.08 1.82
CA LEU A 121 -7.64 -4.73 1.59
C LEU A 121 -8.24 -4.13 0.30
N PRO A 122 -8.53 -2.82 0.27
CA PRO A 122 -9.01 -2.16 -0.94
C PRO A 122 -7.98 -2.24 -2.08
N GLY A 123 -8.42 -2.54 -3.29
CA GLY A 123 -7.51 -2.54 -4.44
C GLY A 123 -8.20 -2.58 -5.79
N GLU A 124 -7.51 -2.11 -6.82
CA GLU A 124 -8.03 -1.92 -8.19
C GLU A 124 -8.49 -3.22 -8.87
N ASP A 125 -7.98 -4.37 -8.44
CA ASP A 125 -8.44 -5.69 -8.90
C ASP A 125 -9.83 -6.09 -8.32
N GLN A 126 -10.34 -5.36 -7.33
CA GLN A 126 -11.71 -5.49 -6.80
C GLN A 126 -12.34 -4.10 -6.60
N PRO A 127 -12.85 -3.47 -7.67
CA PRO A 127 -13.36 -2.11 -7.66
C PRO A 127 -14.39 -1.82 -6.56
N GLU A 128 -15.24 -2.79 -6.20
CA GLU A 128 -16.24 -2.67 -5.14
C GLU A 128 -15.62 -2.36 -3.76
N THR A 129 -14.39 -2.81 -3.51
CA THR A 129 -13.66 -2.51 -2.27
C THR A 129 -13.21 -1.04 -2.25
N VAL A 130 -12.86 -0.49 -3.40
CA VAL A 130 -12.48 0.92 -3.58
C VAL A 130 -13.71 1.83 -3.49
N GLU A 131 -14.78 1.47 -4.19
CA GLU A 131 -16.05 2.18 -4.14
C GLU A 131 -16.58 2.30 -2.71
N LYS A 132 -16.45 1.23 -1.92
CA LYS A 132 -16.83 1.25 -0.50
C LYS A 132 -16.04 2.32 0.28
N VAL A 133 -14.72 2.39 0.11
CA VAL A 133 -13.88 3.41 0.79
C VAL A 133 -14.36 4.82 0.44
N TYR A 134 -14.59 5.09 -0.84
CA TYR A 134 -15.03 6.41 -1.31
C TYR A 134 -16.46 6.75 -0.87
N ALA A 135 -17.37 5.79 -0.89
CA ALA A 135 -18.75 6.00 -0.47
C ALA A 135 -18.84 6.26 1.04
N ASP A 136 -18.09 5.50 1.86
CA ASP A 136 -18.03 5.69 3.31
C ASP A 136 -17.46 7.09 3.66
N ALA A 137 -16.42 7.52 2.95
CA ALA A 137 -15.82 8.83 3.15
C ALA A 137 -16.71 9.97 2.68
N SER A 138 -17.37 9.82 1.52
CA SER A 138 -18.32 10.82 1.00
C SER A 138 -19.50 11.03 1.94
N ARG A 139 -20.09 9.94 2.49
CA ARG A 139 -21.18 10.06 3.47
C ARG A 139 -20.76 10.81 4.72
N TRP A 140 -19.55 10.58 5.21
CA TRP A 140 -19.03 11.32 6.37
C TRP A 140 -18.71 12.79 6.05
N PHE A 141 -18.17 13.05 4.86
CA PHE A 141 -17.70 14.37 4.46
C PHE A 141 -18.86 15.37 4.23
N PHE A 142 -20.01 14.88 3.76
CA PHE A 142 -21.21 15.70 3.52
C PHE A 142 -22.30 15.60 4.60
N ALA A 143 -22.12 14.75 5.61
CA ALA A 143 -22.99 14.71 6.79
C ALA A 143 -22.81 15.97 7.65
#